data_AF-A0A1X1RBP5-F1
#
_entry.id   AF-A0A1X1RBP5-F1
#
_cell.length_a   1.000
_cell.length_b   1.000
_cell.length_c   1.000
_cell.angle_alpha   90.00
_cell.angle_beta   90.00
_cell.angle_gamma   90.00
#
_symmetry.space_group_name_H-M   'P 1'
#
loop_
_entity.id
_entity.type
_entity.pdbx_description
1 polymer ?
#
loop_
_entity_poly.entity_id
_entity_poly.type
_entity_poly.pdbx_seq_one_letter_code
_entity_poly.pdbx_strand_id
1 'polypeptide(L)'
;MTHQAPPAPPPETPQTPSSPTSAPPAAPRAKSKRRLVIGLGILLAVVVVYGLSLFGFHLLATSGGPLKAPDLNATNDTVVLVRLEKLDTVANRLTVKVLVIPEDSMFDKRLDVLKTDTAVRMDPPNDLGDLQYPAGKSPAQVATTIESHGDPNNWPFDSYSTDTLSADVLVGQGDARQYVPARVEVTGALEGWDVSVKRVGEASQESDRPDNVIITLHRAKGPLIFDLGICLVLFALPALAFAVAIQIALGKRKFVPPFVTWFAAMLFAVIPIRNFLPGSPPPGAWIDQALVIWVLIALVGAMGLYMVTWYRQSE
;
A
#
# COMPACT_ATOMS: atom_id res chain seq x y z
N MET A 1 -95.22 -49.41 -32.16
CA MET A 1 -94.06 -50.31 -32.21
C MET A 1 -93.14 -49.81 -33.31
N THR A 2 -91.92 -49.51 -32.91
CA THR A 2 -90.75 -48.92 -33.59
C THR A 2 -90.41 -49.61 -34.93
N HIS A 3 -90.28 -48.87 -36.03
CA HIS A 3 -89.05 -48.27 -36.59
C HIS A 3 -87.97 -49.27 -37.05
N GLN A 4 -87.67 -49.28 -38.35
CA GLN A 4 -86.30 -49.08 -38.83
C GLN A 4 -86.29 -48.62 -40.30
N ALA A 5 -85.88 -47.37 -40.52
CA ALA A 5 -85.61 -46.79 -41.83
C ALA A 5 -84.11 -46.99 -42.19
N PRO A 6 -83.74 -46.99 -43.49
CA PRO A 6 -82.38 -47.29 -43.93
C PRO A 6 -81.36 -46.22 -43.50
N PRO A 7 -80.07 -46.60 -43.29
CA PRO A 7 -79.06 -45.72 -42.72
C PRO A 7 -78.66 -44.59 -43.68
N ALA A 8 -78.51 -43.40 -43.11
CA ALA A 8 -78.06 -42.18 -43.77
C ALA A 8 -76.58 -42.25 -44.19
N PRO A 9 -76.18 -41.56 -45.27
CA PRO A 9 -74.77 -41.45 -45.66
C PRO A 9 -73.95 -40.71 -44.59
N PRO A 10 -72.68 -41.09 -44.39
CA PRO A 10 -71.84 -40.54 -43.32
C PRO A 10 -71.51 -39.06 -43.53
N PRO A 11 -71.35 -38.29 -42.44
CA PRO A 11 -71.22 -36.84 -42.45
C PRO A 11 -69.91 -36.35 -43.09
N GLU A 12 -70.00 -35.18 -43.72
CA GLU A 12 -68.88 -34.42 -44.25
C GLU A 12 -67.78 -34.26 -43.19
N THR A 13 -66.58 -34.72 -43.54
CA THR A 13 -65.41 -34.64 -42.67
C THR A 13 -64.96 -33.17 -42.58
N PRO A 14 -64.74 -32.61 -41.37
CA PRO A 14 -64.34 -31.23 -41.21
C PRO A 14 -63.02 -30.94 -41.95
N GLN A 15 -63.01 -29.83 -42.70
CA GLN A 15 -61.80 -29.27 -43.31
C GLN A 15 -60.72 -29.11 -42.22
N THR A 16 -59.69 -29.94 -42.29
CA THR A 16 -58.51 -29.78 -41.46
C THR A 16 -57.74 -28.58 -42.01
N PRO A 17 -57.36 -27.58 -41.19
CA PRO A 17 -56.68 -26.39 -41.66
C PRO A 17 -55.41 -26.78 -42.41
N SER A 18 -55.20 -26.15 -43.57
CA SER A 18 -53.94 -26.12 -44.30
C SER A 18 -52.77 -26.03 -43.33
N SER A 19 -51.88 -27.03 -43.39
CA SER A 19 -50.56 -26.98 -42.77
C SER A 19 -49.94 -25.60 -43.07
N PRO A 20 -49.58 -24.78 -42.08
CA PRO A 20 -48.77 -23.62 -42.38
C PRO A 20 -47.44 -24.16 -42.90
N THR A 21 -47.14 -23.82 -44.15
CA THR A 21 -45.81 -23.84 -44.75
C THR A 21 -44.76 -23.67 -43.66
N SER A 22 -43.90 -24.67 -43.49
CA SER A 22 -42.73 -24.59 -42.62
C SER A 22 -41.97 -23.30 -42.94
N ALA A 23 -42.07 -22.31 -42.07
CA ALA A 23 -41.20 -21.14 -42.12
C ALA A 23 -39.75 -21.66 -42.06
N PRO A 24 -38.82 -21.14 -42.88
CA PRO A 24 -37.43 -21.53 -42.79
C PRO A 24 -36.94 -21.35 -41.35
N PRO A 25 -36.11 -22.25 -40.80
CA PRO A 25 -35.60 -22.09 -39.45
C PRO A 25 -34.88 -20.74 -39.37
N ALA A 26 -35.44 -19.81 -38.60
CA ALA A 26 -34.87 -18.49 -38.39
C ALA A 26 -33.45 -18.66 -37.86
N ALA A 27 -32.45 -18.33 -38.69
CA ALA A 27 -31.05 -18.54 -38.39
C ALA A 27 -30.66 -17.92 -37.04
N PRO A 28 -30.35 -18.71 -35.99
CA PRO A 28 -29.98 -18.17 -34.70
C PRO A 28 -28.46 -17.99 -34.68
N ARG A 29 -27.88 -17.09 -35.49
CA ARG A 29 -26.41 -16.98 -35.56
C ARG A 29 -25.81 -15.58 -35.50
N ALA A 30 -26.58 -14.51 -35.65
CA ALA A 30 -26.02 -13.15 -35.62
C ALA A 30 -25.85 -12.58 -34.18
N LYS A 31 -26.83 -12.80 -33.29
CA LYS A 31 -26.80 -12.23 -31.92
C LYS A 31 -25.78 -12.91 -30.99
N SER A 32 -25.51 -14.21 -31.19
CA SER A 32 -24.51 -14.98 -30.42
C SER A 32 -23.07 -14.56 -30.75
N LYS A 33 -22.74 -14.43 -32.05
CA LYS A 33 -21.40 -13.99 -32.49
C LYS A 33 -21.06 -12.59 -31.99
N ARG A 34 -22.02 -11.65 -32.01
CA ARG A 34 -21.82 -10.29 -31.49
C ARG A 34 -21.55 -10.29 -29.97
N ARG A 35 -22.26 -11.11 -29.19
CA ARG A 35 -22.01 -11.26 -27.74
C ARG A 35 -20.66 -11.93 -27.47
N LEU A 36 -20.26 -12.91 -28.28
CA LEU A 36 -18.97 -13.58 -28.17
C LEU A 36 -17.81 -12.63 -28.50
N VAL A 37 -17.93 -11.82 -29.54
CA VAL A 37 -16.93 -10.79 -29.92
C VAL A 37 -16.82 -9.71 -28.84
N ILE A 38 -17.95 -9.27 -28.28
CA ILE A 38 -17.95 -8.34 -27.14
C ILE A 38 -17.28 -8.98 -25.92
N GLY A 39 -17.61 -10.23 -25.59
CA GLY A 39 -17.01 -10.95 -24.47
C GLY A 39 -15.50 -11.16 -24.63
N LEU A 40 -15.06 -11.54 -25.84
CA LEU A 40 -13.64 -11.71 -26.16
C LEU A 40 -12.91 -10.35 -26.16
N GLY A 41 -13.56 -9.28 -26.62
CA GLY A 41 -13.03 -7.92 -26.54
C GLY A 41 -12.87 -7.42 -25.11
N ILE A 42 -13.84 -7.72 -24.22
CA ILE A 42 -13.73 -7.41 -22.79
C ILE A 42 -12.61 -8.22 -22.15
N LEU A 43 -12.52 -9.52 -22.43
CA LEU A 43 -11.44 -10.37 -21.91
C LEU A 43 -10.08 -9.85 -22.35
N LEU A 44 -9.93 -9.52 -23.64
CA LEU A 44 -8.69 -8.96 -24.17
C LEU A 44 -8.37 -7.62 -23.51
N ALA A 45 -9.36 -6.74 -23.33
CA ALA A 45 -9.19 -5.46 -22.63
C ALA A 45 -8.74 -5.68 -21.18
N VAL A 46 -9.32 -6.65 -20.47
CA VAL A 46 -8.91 -7.00 -19.10
C VAL A 46 -7.48 -7.52 -19.08
N VAL A 47 -7.12 -8.43 -19.99
CA VAL A 47 -5.74 -8.97 -20.09
C VAL A 47 -4.74 -7.87 -20.43
N VAL A 48 -5.09 -6.95 -21.33
CA VAL A 48 -4.25 -5.81 -21.69
C VAL A 48 -4.10 -4.85 -20.53
N VAL A 49 -5.20 -4.46 -19.86
CA VAL A 49 -5.16 -3.59 -18.68
C VAL A 49 -4.36 -4.25 -17.55
N TYR A 50 -4.54 -5.55 -17.34
CA TYR A 50 -3.78 -6.31 -16.36
C TYR A 50 -2.29 -6.35 -16.72
N GLY A 51 -1.94 -6.68 -17.96
CA GLY A 51 -0.55 -6.68 -18.44
C GLY A 51 0.10 -5.30 -18.33
N LEU A 52 -0.61 -4.23 -18.70
CA LEU A 52 -0.16 -2.85 -18.55
C LEU A 52 0.00 -2.45 -17.08
N SER A 53 -0.88 -2.91 -16.20
CA SER A 53 -0.78 -2.67 -14.76
C SER A 53 0.46 -3.34 -14.16
N LEU A 54 0.73 -4.60 -14.53
CA LEU A 54 1.93 -5.33 -14.10
C LEU A 54 3.21 -4.70 -14.66
N PHE A 55 3.19 -4.27 -15.92
CA PHE A 55 4.31 -3.60 -16.54
C PHE A 55 4.57 -2.22 -15.91
N GLY A 56 3.51 -1.44 -15.67
CA GLY A 56 3.60 -0.17 -14.96
C GLY A 56 4.11 -0.37 -13.54
N PHE A 57 3.62 -1.38 -12.83
CA PHE A 57 4.13 -1.75 -11.51
C PHE A 57 5.62 -2.10 -11.57
N HIS A 58 6.04 -2.98 -12.48
CA HIS A 58 7.44 -3.39 -12.60
C HIS A 58 8.39 -2.22 -12.95
N LEU A 59 7.97 -1.28 -13.80
CA LEU A 59 8.78 -0.12 -14.17
C LEU A 59 8.86 0.90 -13.03
N LEU A 60 7.73 1.24 -12.41
CA LEU A 60 7.66 2.30 -11.41
C LEU A 60 8.02 1.81 -10.00
N ALA A 61 7.86 0.53 -9.69
CA ALA A 61 8.27 -0.08 -8.42
C ALA A 61 9.77 -0.39 -8.36
N THR A 62 10.58 0.23 -9.22
CA THR A 62 12.03 0.30 -8.99
C THR A 62 12.23 1.13 -7.71
N SER A 63 12.19 0.45 -6.57
CA SER A 63 12.51 1.00 -5.25
C SER A 63 13.89 1.63 -5.31
N GLY A 64 14.11 2.69 -4.53
CA GLY A 64 15.44 3.22 -4.30
C GLY A 64 16.36 2.05 -3.97
N GLY A 65 17.40 1.86 -4.78
CA GLY A 65 18.34 0.76 -4.61
C GLY A 65 18.91 0.75 -3.19
N PRO A 66 19.42 -0.40 -2.71
CA PRO A 66 20.01 -0.47 -1.38
C PRO A 66 21.02 0.66 -1.19
N LEU A 67 21.02 1.25 0.01
CA LEU A 67 21.97 2.31 0.37
C LEU A 67 23.37 1.92 -0.07
N LYS A 68 24.16 2.91 -0.53
CA LYS A 68 25.57 2.70 -0.87
C LYS A 68 26.24 1.92 0.26
N ALA A 69 27.00 0.89 -0.09
CA ALA A 69 27.66 0.04 0.90
C ALA A 69 28.44 0.93 1.90
N PRO A 70 28.22 0.74 3.21
CA PRO A 70 28.85 1.55 4.23
C PRO A 70 30.37 1.32 4.20
N ASP A 71 31.13 2.37 4.47
CA ASP A 71 32.59 2.27 4.55
C ASP A 71 33.02 1.81 5.94
N LEU A 72 33.23 0.50 6.06
CA LEU A 72 33.57 -0.16 7.31
C LEU A 72 35.08 -0.16 7.60
N ASN A 73 35.88 0.60 6.86
CA ASN A 73 37.32 0.69 7.12
C ASN A 73 37.56 1.39 8.46
N ALA A 74 37.89 0.59 9.49
CA ALA A 74 38.14 1.01 10.86
C ALA A 74 39.62 0.86 11.26
N THR A 75 40.55 0.97 10.30
CA THR A 75 41.98 0.73 10.57
C THR A 75 42.55 1.74 11.57
N ASN A 76 42.25 3.03 11.36
CA ASN A 76 42.67 4.14 12.24
C ASN A 76 41.46 4.91 12.83
N ASP A 77 40.25 4.46 12.51
CA ASP A 77 39.01 5.17 12.75
C ASP A 77 38.03 4.24 13.48
N THR A 78 37.16 4.81 14.31
CA THR A 78 36.06 4.06 14.92
C THR A 78 34.77 4.34 14.14
N VAL A 79 34.08 3.29 13.71
CA VAL A 79 32.86 3.39 12.91
C VAL A 79 31.65 2.96 13.72
N VAL A 80 30.63 3.80 13.80
CA VAL A 80 29.34 3.46 14.38
C VAL A 80 28.38 3.15 13.24
N LEU A 81 28.05 1.87 13.08
CA LEU A 81 27.13 1.39 12.07
C LEU A 81 25.70 1.45 12.60
N VAL A 82 24.88 2.30 11.97
CA VAL A 82 23.46 2.46 12.25
C VAL A 82 22.65 1.74 11.18
N ARG A 83 22.10 0.57 11.53
CA ARG A 83 21.21 -0.19 10.66
C ARG A 83 19.77 0.23 10.90
N LEU A 84 19.08 0.64 9.85
CA LEU A 84 17.66 0.98 9.93
C LEU A 84 16.80 -0.29 10.03
N GLU A 85 15.77 -0.28 10.88
CA GLU A 85 14.89 -1.44 11.11
C GLU A 85 13.41 -1.12 10.85
N LYS A 86 12.86 -0.10 11.50
CA LYS A 86 11.43 0.22 11.41
C LYS A 86 11.16 1.70 11.67
N LEU A 87 10.24 2.28 10.92
CA LEU A 87 9.71 3.63 11.19
C LEU A 87 8.28 3.53 11.74
N ASP A 88 8.04 4.16 12.89
CA ASP A 88 6.71 4.47 13.39
C ASP A 88 6.36 5.91 13.01
N THR A 89 5.49 6.04 12.02
CA THR A 89 5.11 7.32 11.40
C THR A 89 4.23 8.19 12.29
N VAL A 90 3.48 7.59 13.22
CA VAL A 90 2.58 8.32 14.12
C VAL A 90 3.34 8.78 15.36
N ALA A 91 4.21 7.91 15.89
CA ALA A 91 5.05 8.26 17.02
C ALA A 91 6.26 9.12 16.63
N ASN A 92 6.56 9.26 15.33
CA ASN A 92 7.75 9.98 14.84
C ASN A 92 9.05 9.36 15.38
N ARG A 93 9.12 8.02 15.33
CA ARG A 93 10.18 7.21 15.94
C ARG A 93 10.78 6.24 14.94
N LEU A 94 12.10 6.33 14.75
CA LEU A 94 12.87 5.44 13.89
C LEU A 94 13.67 4.46 14.75
N THR A 95 13.27 3.19 14.70
CA THR A 95 14.01 2.09 15.33
C THR A 95 15.22 1.74 14.49
N VAL A 96 16.39 1.75 15.15
CA VAL A 96 17.70 1.46 14.55
C VAL A 96 18.47 0.46 15.40
N LYS A 97 19.34 -0.31 14.75
CA LYS A 97 20.32 -1.17 15.41
C LYS A 97 21.69 -0.55 15.27
N VAL A 98 22.32 -0.27 16.40
CA VAL A 98 23.64 0.34 16.45
C VAL A 98 24.68 -0.74 16.71
N LEU A 99 25.76 -0.71 15.97
CA LEU A 99 26.92 -1.58 16.15
C LEU A 99 28.18 -0.71 16.13
N VAL A 100 29.00 -0.82 17.17
CA VAL A 100 30.34 -0.22 17.16
C VAL A 100 31.32 -1.14 16.45
N ILE A 101 32.06 -0.57 15.50
CA ILE A 101 33.21 -1.19 14.85
C ILE A 101 34.42 -0.38 15.32
N PRO A 102 35.09 -0.85 16.39
CA PRO A 102 36.21 -0.14 17.01
C PRO A 102 37.44 -0.11 16.08
N GLU A 103 38.35 0.82 16.35
CA GLU A 103 39.67 0.80 15.73
C GLU A 103 40.47 -0.46 16.09
N ASP A 104 41.44 -0.84 15.25
CA ASP A 104 42.26 -2.05 15.41
C ASP A 104 42.98 -2.13 16.78
N SER A 105 43.34 -0.98 17.33
CA SER A 105 44.03 -0.89 18.63
C SER A 105 43.15 -1.42 19.77
N MET A 106 41.83 -1.18 19.69
CA MET A 106 40.82 -1.50 20.70
C MET A 106 40.19 -2.88 20.53
N PHE A 107 40.53 -3.60 19.45
CA PHE A 107 39.95 -4.90 19.13
C PHE A 107 41.00 -6.04 19.13
N ASP A 108 40.67 -7.19 19.71
CA ASP A 108 41.47 -8.41 19.58
C ASP A 108 40.93 -9.26 18.42
N LYS A 109 41.58 -9.15 17.26
CA LYS A 109 41.21 -9.89 16.03
C LYS A 109 41.30 -11.42 16.17
N ARG A 110 42.08 -11.95 17.12
CA ARG A 110 42.21 -13.40 17.31
C ARG A 110 41.01 -13.97 18.05
N LEU A 111 40.48 -13.21 19.02
CA LEU A 111 39.37 -13.63 19.87
C LEU A 111 38.02 -13.03 19.42
N ASP A 112 38.04 -12.07 18.50
CA ASP A 112 36.86 -11.35 18.01
C ASP A 112 36.14 -10.58 19.14
N VAL A 113 36.92 -9.91 20.01
CA VAL A 113 36.39 -9.22 21.20
C VAL A 113 37.02 -7.84 21.40
N LEU A 114 36.29 -6.96 22.08
CA LEU A 114 36.79 -5.68 22.57
C LEU A 114 37.85 -5.88 23.66
N LYS A 115 38.94 -5.11 23.59
CA LYS A 115 39.98 -5.07 24.64
C LYS A 115 39.59 -4.17 25.82
N THR A 116 38.77 -3.16 25.56
CA THR A 116 38.39 -2.12 26.52
C THR A 116 36.88 -1.90 26.50
N ASP A 117 36.30 -1.57 27.65
CA ASP A 117 34.89 -1.21 27.72
C ASP A 117 34.63 0.04 26.91
N THR A 118 33.58 -0.04 26.10
CA THR A 118 33.24 0.98 25.12
C THR A 118 31.75 1.29 25.24
N ALA A 119 31.36 2.55 25.09
CA ALA A 119 29.96 2.92 24.98
C ALA A 119 29.76 3.89 23.83
N VAL A 120 28.66 3.72 23.08
CA VAL A 120 28.28 4.65 22.01
C VAL A 120 27.26 5.64 22.57
N ARG A 121 27.59 6.92 22.52
CA ARG A 121 26.66 8.02 22.79
C ARG A 121 26.27 8.65 21.46
N MET A 122 24.97 8.76 21.23
CA MET A 122 24.42 9.39 20.03
C MET A 122 23.92 10.79 20.36
N ASP A 123 24.09 11.72 19.43
CA ASP A 123 23.47 13.04 19.46
C ASP A 123 22.69 13.27 18.15
N PRO A 124 21.37 13.55 18.19
CA PRO A 124 20.53 13.63 19.39
C PRO A 124 20.43 12.33 20.19
N PRO A 125 20.02 12.40 21.47
CA PRO A 125 19.98 11.24 22.35
C PRO A 125 18.96 10.21 21.87
N ASN A 126 19.33 8.93 21.98
CA ASN A 126 18.43 7.80 21.78
C ASN A 126 17.73 7.42 23.10
N ASP A 127 16.68 6.59 23.03
CA ASP A 127 15.86 6.22 24.19
C ASP A 127 16.59 5.41 25.28
N LEU A 128 17.76 4.84 24.98
CA LEU A 128 18.56 4.03 25.91
C LEU A 128 19.77 4.78 26.49
N GLY A 129 20.06 6.01 26.03
CA GLY A 129 21.26 6.75 26.42
C GLY A 129 22.55 6.11 25.86
N ASP A 130 23.51 5.83 26.75
CA ASP A 130 24.79 5.23 26.37
C ASP A 130 24.62 3.73 26.04
N LEU A 131 24.86 3.36 24.79
CA LEU A 131 24.80 1.97 24.35
C LEU A 131 26.09 1.26 24.75
N GLN A 132 26.01 0.30 25.67
CA GLN A 132 27.20 -0.31 26.29
C GLN A 132 27.72 -1.54 25.52
N TYR A 133 29.04 -1.60 25.37
CA TYR A 133 29.78 -2.68 24.73
C TYR A 133 30.94 -3.12 25.65
N PRO A 134 30.74 -4.18 26.45
CA PRO A 134 31.72 -4.60 27.44
C PRO A 134 32.99 -5.19 26.82
N ALA A 135 34.13 -5.00 27.50
CA ALA A 135 35.38 -5.67 27.20
C ALA A 135 35.25 -7.21 27.28
N GLY A 136 36.04 -7.91 26.48
CA GLY A 136 36.03 -9.37 26.40
C GLY A 136 34.81 -9.95 25.68
N LYS A 137 33.97 -9.13 25.06
CA LYS A 137 32.85 -9.55 24.21
C LYS A 137 32.97 -8.99 22.81
N SER A 138 32.42 -9.72 21.83
CA SER A 138 32.20 -9.19 20.49
C SER A 138 31.14 -8.09 20.56
N PRO A 139 31.33 -6.94 19.89
CA PRO A 139 30.29 -5.95 19.69
C PRO A 139 29.03 -6.60 19.11
N ALA A 140 27.88 -6.35 19.73
CA ALA A 140 26.58 -6.87 19.29
C ALA A 140 25.67 -5.72 18.89
N GLN A 141 24.75 -5.96 17.95
CA GLN A 141 23.77 -4.94 17.56
C GLN A 141 22.82 -4.63 18.72
N VAL A 142 22.79 -3.37 19.16
CA VAL A 142 21.87 -2.88 20.18
C VAL A 142 20.73 -2.12 19.48
N ALA A 143 19.50 -2.60 19.65
CA ALA A 143 18.32 -1.93 19.13
C ALA A 143 17.99 -0.73 20.02
N THR A 144 17.85 0.44 19.42
CA THR A 144 17.39 1.67 20.08
C THR A 144 16.48 2.44 19.13
N THR A 145 15.89 3.52 19.62
CA THR A 145 15.01 4.37 18.83
C THR A 145 15.55 5.79 18.85
N ILE A 146 15.53 6.41 17.68
CA ILE A 146 15.86 7.83 17.49
C ILE A 146 14.63 8.60 17.03
N GLU A 147 14.60 9.88 17.35
CA GLU A 147 13.53 10.78 16.93
C GLU A 147 13.62 11.07 15.43
N SER A 148 12.47 11.12 14.77
CA SER A 148 12.34 11.47 13.36
C SER A 148 11.21 12.47 13.20
N HIS A 149 11.40 13.50 12.38
CA HIS A 149 10.42 14.55 12.19
C HIS A 149 9.68 14.35 10.87
N GLY A 150 8.35 14.31 10.95
CA GLY A 150 7.47 14.22 9.79
C GLY A 150 6.02 14.44 10.18
N ASP A 151 5.17 14.62 9.16
CA ASP A 151 3.73 14.76 9.35
C ASP A 151 3.00 13.58 8.70
N PRO A 152 2.48 12.63 9.50
CA PRO A 152 1.76 11.47 8.99
C PRO A 152 0.43 11.84 8.32
N ASN A 153 -0.09 13.06 8.51
CA ASN A 153 -1.32 13.50 7.86
C ASN A 153 -1.12 13.73 6.35
N ASN A 154 0.11 13.94 5.90
CA ASN A 154 0.43 14.15 4.48
C ASN A 154 0.52 12.84 3.67
N TRP A 155 0.12 11.71 4.27
CA TRP A 155 0.03 10.44 3.57
C TRP A 155 -0.74 10.57 2.23
N PRO A 156 -0.26 9.97 1.13
CA PRO A 156 0.89 9.06 1.02
C PRO A 156 2.21 9.75 0.63
N PHE A 157 2.23 11.08 0.58
CA PHE A 157 3.40 11.88 0.18
C PHE A 157 4.18 12.39 1.40
N ASP A 158 4.03 11.71 2.53
CA ASP A 158 4.73 11.97 3.77
C ASP A 158 6.24 11.67 3.66
N SER A 159 7.00 12.46 4.40
CA SER A 159 8.46 12.36 4.49
C SER A 159 8.91 12.53 5.92
N TYR A 160 9.93 11.78 6.31
CA TYR A 160 10.47 11.79 7.65
C TYR A 160 11.97 12.03 7.60
N SER A 161 12.46 12.97 8.40
CA SER A 161 13.89 13.26 8.51
C SER A 161 14.34 13.21 9.95
N THR A 162 15.49 12.58 10.20
CA THR A 162 16.16 12.73 11.49
C THR A 162 16.80 14.10 11.59
N ASP A 163 17.11 14.53 12.81
CA ASP A 163 18.10 15.59 13.00
C ASP A 163 19.49 15.13 12.54
N THR A 164 20.48 16.01 12.65
CA THR A 164 21.87 15.67 12.34
C THR A 164 22.39 14.66 13.34
N LEU A 165 22.49 13.41 12.90
CA LEU A 165 22.95 12.31 13.74
C LEU A 165 24.48 12.29 13.78
N SER A 166 25.01 12.31 14.99
CA SER A 166 26.41 12.10 15.31
C SER A 166 26.54 11.04 16.40
N ALA A 167 27.72 10.44 16.51
CA ALA A 167 28.00 9.46 17.55
C ALA A 167 29.43 9.60 18.05
N ASP A 168 29.58 9.62 19.37
CA ASP A 168 30.86 9.57 20.04
C ASP A 168 31.01 8.23 20.75
N VAL A 169 32.24 7.73 20.79
CA VAL A 169 32.59 6.50 21.46
C VAL A 169 33.33 6.83 22.75
N LEU A 170 32.72 6.49 23.89
CA LEU A 170 33.34 6.60 25.19
C LEU A 170 34.15 5.34 25.47
N VAL A 171 35.47 5.51 25.64
CA VAL A 171 36.40 4.40 25.90
C VAL A 171 36.85 4.43 27.36
N GLY A 172 36.76 3.29 28.05
CA GLY A 172 37.17 3.11 29.45
C GLY A 172 35.99 2.92 30.42
N GLN A 173 36.29 2.90 31.73
CA GLN A 173 35.29 2.73 32.79
C GLN A 173 35.23 3.93 33.75
N GLY A 174 34.05 4.20 34.31
CA GLY A 174 33.85 5.21 35.35
C GLY A 174 34.08 6.64 34.86
N ASP A 175 34.65 7.50 35.70
CA ASP A 175 34.90 8.91 35.40
C ASP A 175 36.14 9.14 34.51
N ALA A 176 36.93 8.09 34.25
CA ALA A 176 38.12 8.14 33.40
C ALA A 176 37.81 7.94 31.91
N ARG A 177 36.53 7.87 31.52
CA ARG A 177 36.10 7.67 30.13
C ARG A 177 36.55 8.83 29.24
N GLN A 178 37.11 8.49 28.08
CA GLN A 178 37.54 9.47 27.08
C GLN A 178 36.60 9.41 25.87
N TYR A 179 36.26 10.58 25.34
CA TYR A 179 35.52 10.68 24.07
C TYR A 179 36.48 10.47 22.92
N VAL A 180 36.17 9.47 22.09
CA VAL A 180 36.79 9.21 20.81
C VAL A 180 35.72 9.52 19.76
N PRO A 181 35.96 10.47 18.84
CA PRO A 181 35.03 10.72 17.75
C PRO A 181 34.76 9.42 16.98
N ALA A 182 33.56 9.26 16.42
CA ALA A 182 33.28 8.11 15.58
C ALA A 182 32.50 8.51 14.34
N ARG A 183 32.86 7.87 13.22
CA ARG A 183 32.17 8.07 11.95
C ARG A 183 30.84 7.31 11.96
N VAL A 184 29.75 8.00 11.65
CA VAL A 184 28.44 7.36 11.53
C VAL A 184 28.25 6.81 10.11
N GLU A 185 28.02 5.51 10.01
CA GLU A 185 27.69 4.83 8.75
C GLU A 185 26.26 4.28 8.83
N VAL A 186 25.42 4.63 7.86
CA VAL A 186 24.03 4.18 7.82
C VAL A 186 23.88 3.04 6.82
N THR A 187 23.18 1.99 7.22
CA THR A 187 22.95 0.81 6.38
C THR A 187 21.55 0.23 6.54
N GLY A 188 21.24 -0.76 5.71
CA GLY A 188 19.95 -1.42 5.68
C GLY A 188 18.97 -0.77 4.70
N ALA A 189 17.75 -1.30 4.72
CA ALA A 189 16.63 -0.81 3.92
C ALA A 189 15.36 -0.98 4.76
N LEU A 190 14.40 -0.06 4.58
CA LEU A 190 13.08 -0.18 5.18
C LEU A 190 12.08 -0.60 4.10
N GLU A 191 11.28 -1.61 4.40
CA GLU A 191 10.22 -2.02 3.49
C GLU A 191 9.20 -0.89 3.32
N GLY A 192 8.90 -0.55 2.07
CA GLY A 192 7.97 0.52 1.74
C GLY A 192 8.52 1.95 1.83
N TRP A 193 9.83 2.11 2.10
CA TRP A 193 10.50 3.42 2.19
C TRP A 193 11.73 3.49 1.29
N ASP A 194 11.86 4.59 0.57
CA ASP A 194 13.09 5.01 -0.07
C ASP A 194 13.91 5.84 0.93
N VAL A 195 15.10 5.35 1.27
CA VAL A 195 15.99 5.99 2.23
C VAL A 195 17.08 6.76 1.50
N SER A 196 17.28 8.01 1.87
CA SER A 196 18.41 8.82 1.47
C SER A 196 19.23 9.25 2.69
N VAL A 197 20.55 9.30 2.53
CA VAL A 197 21.47 9.69 3.59
C VAL A 197 22.29 10.85 3.08
N LYS A 198 22.18 11.99 3.75
CA LYS A 198 22.96 13.19 3.47
C LYS A 198 24.02 13.37 4.56
N ARG A 199 25.29 13.37 4.18
CA ARG A 199 26.40 13.66 5.10
C ARG A 199 26.54 15.17 5.28
N VAL A 200 26.77 15.61 6.51
CA VAL A 200 26.84 17.03 6.90
C VAL A 200 27.91 17.23 7.98
N GLY A 201 28.39 18.46 8.15
CA GLY A 201 29.41 18.80 9.15
C GLY A 201 30.84 18.72 8.61
N GLU A 202 31.80 18.70 9.54
CA GLU A 202 33.23 18.51 9.24
C GLU A 202 33.63 17.05 9.49
N ALA A 203 34.75 16.63 8.89
CA ALA A 203 35.36 15.35 9.23
C ALA A 203 36.09 15.51 10.58
N SER A 204 35.77 14.63 11.53
CA SER A 204 36.39 14.59 12.85
C SER A 204 37.56 13.59 12.93
N GLN A 205 37.73 12.76 11.89
CA GLN A 205 38.80 11.75 11.76
C GLN A 205 39.57 11.88 10.44
N GLU A 206 40.52 10.98 10.15
CA GLU A 206 41.37 11.02 8.93
C GLU A 206 40.58 10.88 7.61
N SER A 207 39.28 10.59 7.71
CA SER A 207 38.30 10.59 6.63
C SER A 207 38.19 11.94 5.91
N ASP A 208 38.29 11.96 4.58
CA ASP A 208 38.08 13.15 3.73
C ASP A 208 36.58 13.52 3.55
N ARG A 209 35.69 13.02 4.43
CA ARG A 209 34.24 13.22 4.35
C ARG A 209 33.61 13.46 5.73
N PRO A 210 32.51 14.24 5.80
CA PRO A 210 31.83 14.52 7.07
C PRO A 210 31.29 13.26 7.75
N ASP A 211 31.39 13.24 9.07
CA ASP A 211 31.03 12.08 9.91
C ASP A 211 29.55 12.04 10.31
N ASN A 212 28.89 13.20 10.31
CA ASN A 212 27.49 13.30 10.72
C ASN A 212 26.55 13.05 9.54
N VAL A 213 25.37 12.51 9.84
CA VAL A 213 24.40 12.07 8.83
C VAL A 213 22.99 12.56 9.14
N ILE A 214 22.29 12.98 8.10
CA ILE A 214 20.84 13.20 8.13
C ILE A 214 20.21 12.08 7.31
N ILE A 215 19.31 11.32 7.93
CA ILE A 215 18.58 10.25 7.28
C ILE A 215 17.22 10.82 6.89
N THR A 216 16.86 10.72 5.62
CA THR A 216 15.55 11.13 5.11
C THR A 216 14.86 9.96 4.43
N LEU A 217 13.65 9.66 4.89
CA LEU A 217 12.81 8.57 4.42
C LEU A 217 11.60 9.15 3.67
N HIS A 218 11.39 8.67 2.46
CA HIS A 218 10.21 8.95 1.65
C HIS A 218 9.48 7.64 1.36
N ARG A 219 8.16 7.68 1.17
CA ARG A 219 7.43 6.47 0.76
C ARG A 219 7.95 5.97 -0.58
N ALA A 220 8.20 4.67 -0.65
CA ALA A 220 8.67 4.05 -1.87
C ALA A 220 7.60 4.13 -2.97
N LYS A 221 8.06 4.18 -4.22
CA LYS A 221 7.17 4.27 -5.39
C LYS A 221 6.27 3.05 -5.59
N GLY A 222 6.71 1.87 -5.16
CA GLY A 222 5.93 0.63 -5.25
C GLY A 222 4.59 0.71 -4.51
N PRO A 223 4.59 0.98 -3.18
CA PRO A 223 3.38 1.24 -2.41
C PRO A 223 2.46 2.31 -3.01
N LEU A 224 3.01 3.41 -3.53
CA LEU A 224 2.22 4.49 -4.15
C LEU A 224 1.37 4.03 -5.35
N ILE A 225 1.85 3.06 -6.14
CA ILE A 225 1.06 2.50 -7.27
C ILE A 225 -0.08 1.62 -6.73
N PHE A 226 0.20 0.85 -5.68
CA PHE A 226 -0.82 0.05 -5.01
C PHE A 226 -1.91 0.94 -4.40
N ASP A 227 -1.52 2.06 -3.78
CA ASP A 227 -2.41 3.10 -3.27
C ASP A 227 -3.32 3.65 -4.37
N LEU A 228 -2.77 3.94 -5.56
CA LEU A 228 -3.54 4.40 -6.70
C LEU A 228 -4.61 3.37 -7.12
N GLY A 229 -4.27 2.08 -7.08
CA GLY A 229 -5.21 1.00 -7.36
C GLY A 229 -6.38 0.96 -6.37
N ILE A 230 -6.11 1.07 -5.07
CA ILE A 230 -7.15 1.12 -4.04
C ILE A 230 -7.99 2.40 -4.18
N CYS A 231 -7.36 3.56 -4.44
CA CYS A 231 -8.06 4.81 -4.69
C CYS A 231 -9.02 4.70 -5.89
N LEU A 232 -8.59 4.05 -6.97
CA LEU A 232 -9.44 3.81 -8.15
C LEU A 232 -10.67 2.95 -7.78
N VAL A 233 -10.48 1.89 -6.98
CA VAL A 233 -11.58 1.06 -6.49
C VAL A 233 -12.55 1.90 -5.66
N LEU A 234 -12.04 2.70 -4.72
CA LEU A 234 -12.84 3.58 -3.88
C LEU A 234 -13.65 4.60 -4.69
N PHE A 235 -13.11 5.14 -5.78
CA PHE A 235 -13.84 5.99 -6.73
C PHE A 235 -14.84 5.22 -7.60
N ALA A 236 -14.52 4.00 -8.00
CA ALA A 236 -15.38 3.18 -8.85
C ALA A 236 -16.68 2.76 -8.14
N LEU A 237 -16.63 2.49 -6.83
CA LEU A 237 -17.81 2.13 -6.04
C LEU A 237 -18.95 3.16 -6.15
N PRO A 238 -18.78 4.45 -5.80
CA PRO A 238 -19.82 5.45 -5.96
C PRO A 238 -20.17 5.72 -7.43
N ALA A 239 -19.22 5.65 -8.36
CA ALA A 239 -19.50 5.84 -9.77
C ALA A 239 -20.45 4.76 -10.32
N LEU A 240 -20.23 3.50 -9.96
CA LEU A 240 -21.11 2.38 -10.30
C LEU A 240 -22.47 2.51 -9.59
N ALA A 241 -22.46 2.93 -8.33
CA ALA A 241 -23.66 3.19 -7.56
C ALA A 241 -24.55 4.25 -8.25
N PHE A 242 -23.97 5.38 -8.65
CA PHE A 242 -24.68 6.41 -9.40
C PHE A 242 -25.12 5.93 -10.78
N ALA A 243 -24.29 5.17 -11.49
CA ALA A 243 -24.68 4.62 -12.79
C ALA A 243 -25.94 3.75 -12.68
N VAL A 244 -26.06 2.92 -11.64
CA VAL A 244 -27.27 2.12 -11.38
C VAL A 244 -28.44 3.03 -10.99
N ALA A 245 -28.25 3.93 -10.03
CA ALA A 245 -29.30 4.82 -9.54
C ALA A 245 -29.88 5.71 -10.65
N ILE A 246 -29.02 6.30 -11.50
CA ILE A 246 -29.42 7.16 -12.62
C ILE A 246 -30.19 6.36 -13.68
N GLN A 247 -29.79 5.12 -14.00
CA GLN A 247 -30.51 4.31 -15.00
C GLN A 247 -31.93 3.97 -14.55
N ILE A 248 -32.12 3.77 -13.25
CA ILE A 248 -33.44 3.51 -12.66
C ILE A 248 -34.25 4.81 -12.57
N ALA A 249 -33.61 5.94 -12.23
CA ALA A 249 -34.22 7.27 -12.26
C ALA A 249 -34.74 7.66 -13.66
N LEU A 250 -33.99 7.31 -14.70
CA LEU A 250 -34.35 7.57 -16.10
C LEU A 250 -35.39 6.58 -16.66
N GLY A 251 -35.93 5.66 -15.84
CA GLY A 251 -36.93 4.67 -16.27
C GLY A 251 -36.40 3.60 -17.23
N LYS A 252 -35.07 3.51 -17.43
CA LYS A 252 -34.44 2.54 -18.34
C LYS A 252 -34.36 1.13 -17.75
N ARG A 253 -34.47 1.01 -16.43
CA ARG A 253 -34.39 -0.23 -15.64
C ARG A 253 -35.47 -0.22 -14.56
N LYS A 254 -36.01 -1.39 -14.23
CA LYS A 254 -36.99 -1.54 -13.12
C LYS A 254 -36.28 -1.47 -11.76
N PHE A 255 -36.97 -0.89 -10.79
CA PHE A 255 -36.56 -0.95 -9.39
C PHE A 255 -36.53 -2.40 -8.88
N VAL A 256 -35.51 -2.76 -8.09
CA VAL A 256 -35.47 -4.03 -7.36
C VAL A 256 -34.98 -3.82 -5.92
N PRO A 257 -35.73 -4.28 -4.90
CA PRO A 257 -35.38 -4.08 -3.49
C PRO A 257 -33.94 -4.49 -3.09
N PRO A 258 -33.32 -5.56 -3.64
CA PRO A 258 -31.96 -5.96 -3.28
C PRO A 258 -30.86 -4.91 -3.55
N PHE A 259 -31.11 -3.88 -4.36
CA PHE A 259 -30.08 -2.84 -4.54
C PHE A 259 -29.86 -1.97 -3.29
N VAL A 260 -30.86 -1.83 -2.40
CA VAL A 260 -30.70 -1.10 -1.14
C VAL A 260 -29.64 -1.76 -0.25
N THR A 261 -29.69 -3.08 -0.14
CA THR A 261 -28.69 -3.84 0.65
C THR A 261 -27.31 -3.80 0.01
N TRP A 262 -27.22 -3.73 -1.32
CA TRP A 262 -25.96 -3.55 -2.02
C TRP A 262 -25.31 -2.18 -1.78
N PHE A 263 -26.09 -1.08 -1.80
CA PHE A 263 -25.59 0.25 -1.43
C PHE A 263 -25.11 0.29 0.03
N ALA A 264 -25.87 -0.31 0.95
CA ALA A 264 -25.47 -0.42 2.35
C ALA A 264 -24.16 -1.22 2.51
N ALA A 265 -24.02 -2.34 1.79
CA ALA A 265 -22.79 -3.13 1.81
C ALA A 265 -21.57 -2.33 1.32
N MET A 266 -21.73 -1.52 0.27
CA MET A 266 -20.65 -0.64 -0.20
C MET A 266 -20.24 0.40 0.84
N LEU A 267 -21.21 1.02 1.52
CA LEU A 267 -20.96 1.97 2.61
C LEU A 267 -20.11 1.35 3.73
N PHE A 268 -20.45 0.13 4.15
CA PHE A 268 -19.68 -0.59 5.17
C PHE A 268 -18.32 -1.10 4.66
N ALA A 269 -18.18 -1.37 3.36
CA ALA A 269 -16.93 -1.84 2.77
C ALA A 269 -15.85 -0.75 2.66
N VAL A 270 -16.24 0.53 2.50
CA VAL A 270 -15.29 1.64 2.32
C VAL A 270 -14.35 1.80 3.52
N ILE A 271 -14.86 1.64 4.75
CA ILE A 271 -14.06 1.85 5.98
C ILE A 271 -12.92 0.81 6.10
N PRO A 272 -13.16 -0.51 5.98
CA PRO A 272 -12.07 -1.48 5.95
C PRO A 272 -11.11 -1.30 4.77
N ILE A 273 -11.60 -0.96 3.58
CA ILE A 273 -10.76 -0.77 2.39
C ILE A 273 -9.71 0.32 2.62
N ARG A 274 -10.10 1.42 3.26
CA ARG A 274 -9.19 2.50 3.63
C ARG A 274 -8.05 2.03 4.53
N ASN A 275 -8.27 1.04 5.40
CA ASN A 275 -7.24 0.54 6.32
C ASN A 275 -6.25 -0.43 5.65
N PHE A 276 -6.56 -0.95 4.46
CA PHE A 276 -5.64 -1.74 3.65
C PHE A 276 -4.63 -0.90 2.85
N LEU A 277 -4.74 0.43 2.92
CA LEU A 277 -3.74 1.32 2.35
C LEU A 277 -2.37 1.09 3.05
N PRO A 278 -1.27 0.92 2.30
CA PRO A 278 0.09 0.81 2.81
C PRO A 278 0.43 1.74 3.96
N GLY A 279 0.94 1.15 5.05
CA GLY A 279 1.29 1.88 6.26
C GLY A 279 0.10 2.36 7.08
N SER A 280 -1.13 2.00 6.70
CA SER A 280 -2.40 2.30 7.39
C SER A 280 -2.47 3.75 7.88
N PRO A 281 -2.83 4.73 7.03
CA PRO A 281 -2.76 6.14 7.36
C PRO A 281 -3.43 6.45 8.70
N PRO A 282 -2.95 7.41 9.50
CA PRO A 282 -3.64 7.77 10.74
C PRO A 282 -5.05 8.29 10.44
N PRO A 283 -6.04 8.07 11.32
CA PRO A 283 -7.36 8.66 11.16
C PRO A 283 -7.25 10.19 11.01
N GLY A 284 -7.87 10.75 9.97
CA GLY A 284 -7.82 12.19 9.70
C GLY A 284 -6.69 12.62 8.75
N ALA A 285 -5.90 11.68 8.24
CA ALA A 285 -4.95 11.94 7.15
C ALA A 285 -5.64 12.58 5.93
N TRP A 286 -4.85 13.25 5.10
CA TRP A 286 -5.34 13.98 3.93
C TRP A 286 -6.23 13.14 3.01
N ILE A 287 -5.93 11.84 2.85
CA ILE A 287 -6.76 10.91 2.07
C ILE A 287 -8.19 10.76 2.60
N ASP A 288 -8.40 10.82 3.91
CA ASP A 288 -9.72 10.70 4.49
C ASP A 288 -10.58 11.91 4.11
N GLN A 289 -9.97 13.10 4.12
CA GLN A 289 -10.60 14.37 3.78
C GLN A 289 -10.84 14.52 2.27
N ALA A 290 -9.84 14.16 1.46
CA ALA A 290 -9.86 14.34 0.02
C ALA A 290 -10.67 13.25 -0.71
N LEU A 291 -10.71 12.03 -0.20
CA LEU A 291 -11.31 10.89 -0.88
C LEU A 291 -12.44 10.24 -0.08
N VAL A 292 -12.14 9.73 1.12
CA VAL A 292 -13.03 8.80 1.83
C VAL A 292 -14.37 9.46 2.16
N ILE A 293 -14.35 10.68 2.70
CA ILE A 293 -15.57 11.44 3.00
C ILE A 293 -16.42 11.66 1.75
N TRP A 294 -15.79 12.02 0.62
CA TRP A 294 -16.51 12.25 -0.65
C TRP A 294 -17.09 10.96 -1.23
N VAL A 295 -16.39 9.84 -1.10
CA VAL A 295 -16.90 8.52 -1.48
C VAL A 295 -18.13 8.15 -0.66
N LEU A 296 -18.10 8.37 0.66
CA LEU A 296 -19.24 8.10 1.54
C LEU A 296 -20.43 9.01 1.22
N ILE A 297 -20.20 10.32 1.05
CA ILE A 297 -21.24 11.27 0.63
C ILE A 297 -21.86 10.87 -0.71
N ALA A 298 -21.02 10.50 -1.68
CA ALA A 298 -21.46 10.06 -3.00
C ALA A 298 -22.31 8.79 -2.93
N LEU A 299 -21.93 7.81 -2.12
CA LEU A 299 -22.71 6.58 -1.91
C LEU A 299 -24.07 6.87 -1.23
N VAL A 300 -24.08 7.72 -0.20
CA VAL A 300 -25.34 8.17 0.45
C VAL A 300 -26.21 8.92 -0.56
N GLY A 301 -25.63 9.79 -1.39
CA GLY A 301 -26.33 10.51 -2.44
C GLY A 301 -26.95 9.57 -3.49
N ALA A 302 -26.20 8.55 -3.94
CA ALA A 302 -26.71 7.53 -4.86
C ALA A 302 -27.85 6.72 -4.24
N MET A 303 -27.74 6.35 -2.96
CA MET A 303 -28.78 5.66 -2.22
C MET A 303 -30.03 6.54 -2.03
N GLY A 304 -29.84 7.83 -1.72
CA GLY A 304 -30.93 8.80 -1.63
C GLY A 304 -31.67 8.98 -2.95
N LEU A 305 -30.93 9.14 -4.06
CA LEU A 305 -31.49 9.19 -5.41
C LEU A 305 -32.30 7.93 -5.70
N TYR A 306 -31.76 6.76 -5.38
CA TYR A 306 -32.46 5.49 -5.54
C TYR A 306 -33.77 5.45 -4.75
N MET A 307 -33.76 5.88 -3.49
CA MET A 307 -34.95 5.90 -2.63
C MET A 307 -36.02 6.90 -3.11
N VAL A 308 -35.61 8.08 -3.56
CA VAL A 308 -36.54 9.09 -4.13
C VAL A 308 -37.19 8.55 -5.40
N THR A 309 -36.43 7.86 -6.27
CA THR A 309 -37.00 7.27 -7.49
C THR A 309 -37.97 6.15 -7.20
N TRP A 310 -37.74 5.38 -6.14
CA TRP A 310 -38.69 4.38 -5.67
C TRP A 310 -39.99 5.00 -5.20
N TYR A 311 -39.90 6.01 -4.32
CA TYR A 311 -41.08 6.71 -3.81
C TYR A 311 -41.92 7.33 -4.96
N ARG A 312 -41.26 7.91 -5.96
CA ARG A 312 -41.93 8.48 -7.14
C ARG A 312 -42.54 7.44 -8.10
N GLN A 313 -42.07 6.19 -8.07
CA GLN A 313 -42.61 5.10 -8.90
C GLN A 313 -43.66 4.27 -8.17
N SER A 314 -43.77 4.42 -6.84
CA SER A 314 -44.82 3.79 -6.03
C SER A 314 -46.14 4.56 -6.00
N GLU A 315 -46.11 5.86 -6.34
CA GLU A 315 -47.31 6.66 -6.68
C GLU A 315 -47.73 6.43 -8.13
#